data_AF-A0A956LS67-F1
#
_entry.id   AF-A0A956LS67-F1
#
_cell.length_a   1.000
_cell.length_b   1.000
_cell.length_c   1.000
_cell.angle_alpha   90.00
_cell.angle_beta   90.00
_cell.angle_gamma   90.00
#
_symmetry.space_group_name_H-M   'P 1'
#
loop_
_entity.id
_entity.type
_entity.pdbx_description
1 polymer ?
#
loop_
_entity_poly.entity_id
_entity_poly.type
_entity_poly.pdbx_seq_one_letter_code
_entity_poly.pdbx_strand_id
1 'polypeptide(L)'
;ARPFAAVWRSVRPLVEGVWFFAAHNAAFERRVLRACWRRSGREEPTRFLCTMELAREVWGIFPTRLPDVCRDLGIPLRHHRALSDACACAEVVLRAWLTTRGMNTILRACRR
;
A
#
# COMPACT_ATOMS: atom_id res chain seq x y z
N ALA A 1 -21.61 6.07 10.02
CA ALA A 1 -20.52 6.40 9.06
C ALA A 1 -21.10 6.58 7.66
N ARG A 2 -20.45 7.35 6.78
CA ARG A 2 -20.89 7.52 5.37
C ARG A 2 -20.76 6.19 4.61
N PRO A 3 -21.69 5.86 3.68
CA PRO A 3 -21.55 4.69 2.82
C PRO A 3 -20.27 4.75 1.97
N PHE A 4 -19.66 3.60 1.67
CA PHE A 4 -18.45 3.52 0.86
C PHE A 4 -18.57 4.30 -0.46
N ALA A 5 -19.67 4.14 -1.20
CA ALA A 5 -19.87 4.83 -2.47
C ALA A 5 -19.85 6.37 -2.32
N ALA A 6 -20.35 6.90 -1.21
CA ALA A 6 -20.31 8.34 -0.94
C ALA A 6 -18.90 8.83 -0.63
N VAL A 7 -18.10 8.03 0.08
CA VAL A 7 -16.68 8.34 0.37
C VAL A 7 -15.83 8.18 -0.88
N TRP A 8 -16.04 7.13 -1.66
CA TRP A 8 -15.30 6.86 -2.89
C TRP A 8 -15.46 7.99 -3.90
N ARG A 9 -16.65 8.59 -4.04
CA ARG A 9 -16.84 9.77 -4.89
C ARG A 9 -15.91 10.93 -4.57
N SER A 10 -15.57 11.15 -3.29
CA SER A 10 -14.61 12.18 -2.88
C SER A 10 -13.15 11.74 -3.00
N VAL A 11 -12.85 10.44 -2.93
CA VAL A 11 -11.48 9.92 -2.98
C VAL A 11 -11.02 9.66 -4.41
N ARG A 12 -11.93 9.20 -5.29
CA ARG A 12 -11.64 8.79 -6.67
C ARG A 12 -10.81 9.84 -7.44
N PRO A 13 -11.13 11.15 -7.43
CA PRO A 13 -10.34 12.14 -8.16
C PRO A 13 -8.87 12.24 -7.71
N LEU A 14 -8.57 11.85 -6.46
CA LEU A 14 -7.22 11.87 -5.91
C LEU A 14 -6.37 10.67 -6.34
N VAL A 15 -7.03 9.60 -6.79
CA VAL A 15 -6.39 8.33 -7.12
C VAL A 15 -6.63 7.92 -8.57
N GLU A 16 -7.33 8.75 -9.35
CA GLU A 16 -7.52 8.52 -10.78
C GLU A 16 -6.18 8.67 -11.51
N GLY A 17 -5.84 7.69 -12.36
CA GLY A 17 -4.57 7.65 -13.08
C GLY A 17 -3.36 7.18 -12.25
N VAL A 18 -3.52 6.85 -10.97
CA VAL A 18 -2.40 6.26 -10.20
C VAL A 18 -2.06 4.87 -10.74
N TRP A 19 -0.76 4.59 -10.87
CA TRP A 19 -0.30 3.33 -11.45
C TRP A 19 -0.54 2.12 -10.53
N PHE A 20 -0.47 2.33 -9.21
CA PHE A 20 -0.67 1.31 -8.19
C PHE A 20 -1.01 1.92 -6.82
N PHE A 21 -1.60 1.11 -5.94
CA PHE A 21 -1.71 1.39 -4.50
C PHE A 21 -0.66 0.64 -3.71
N ALA A 22 -0.11 1.24 -2.67
CA ALA A 22 0.79 0.57 -1.73
C ALA A 22 0.06 0.25 -0.42
N ALA A 23 0.23 -0.95 0.10
CA ALA A 23 -0.30 -1.36 1.40
C ALA A 23 0.58 -2.42 2.07
N HIS A 24 0.51 -2.49 3.39
CA HIS A 24 1.21 -3.52 4.16
C HIS A 24 0.29 -4.73 4.33
N ASN A 25 0.65 -5.87 3.70
CA ASN A 25 -0.26 -7.00 3.47
C ASN A 25 -1.36 -6.70 2.43
N ALA A 26 -0.98 -6.14 1.28
CA ALA A 26 -1.89 -5.62 0.25
C ALA A 26 -2.97 -6.61 -0.26
N ALA A 27 -2.78 -7.91 -0.11
CA ALA A 27 -3.81 -8.90 -0.41
C ALA A 27 -5.09 -8.68 0.41
N PHE A 28 -4.94 -8.27 1.67
CA PHE A 28 -6.04 -7.92 2.56
C PHE A 28 -6.79 -6.68 2.07
N GLU A 29 -6.10 -5.55 1.85
CA GLU A 29 -6.70 -4.30 1.38
C GLU A 29 -7.42 -4.50 0.05
N ARG A 30 -6.77 -5.20 -0.89
CA ARG A 30 -7.35 -5.53 -2.20
C ARG A 30 -8.66 -6.30 -2.06
N ARG A 31 -8.74 -7.28 -1.15
CA ARG A 31 -9.97 -8.05 -0.92
C ARG A 31 -11.09 -7.17 -0.37
N VAL A 32 -10.78 -6.31 0.60
CA VAL A 32 -11.74 -5.38 1.20
C VAL A 32 -12.26 -4.39 0.17
N LEU A 33 -11.37 -3.70 -0.55
CA LEU A 33 -11.76 -2.70 -1.56
C LEU A 33 -12.55 -3.33 -2.71
N ARG A 34 -12.16 -4.50 -3.21
CA ARG A 34 -12.95 -5.23 -4.22
C ARG A 34 -14.35 -5.58 -3.75
N ALA A 35 -14.53 -5.94 -2.49
CA ALA A 35 -15.87 -6.21 -1.94
C ALA A 35 -16.70 -4.91 -1.88
N CYS A 36 -16.08 -3.80 -1.45
CA CYS A 36 -16.72 -2.49 -1.42
C CYS A 36 -17.13 -1.99 -2.81
N TRP A 37 -16.25 -2.08 -3.80
CA TRP A 37 -16.53 -1.69 -5.18
C TRP A 37 -17.65 -2.52 -5.80
N ARG A 38 -17.59 -3.86 -5.67
CA ARG A 38 -18.65 -4.77 -6.15
C ARG A 38 -20.02 -4.39 -5.57
N ARG A 39 -20.10 -4.14 -4.26
CA ARG A 39 -21.34 -3.69 -3.61
C ARG A 39 -21.82 -2.32 -4.11
N SER A 40 -20.91 -1.48 -4.61
CA SER A 40 -21.24 -0.17 -5.20
C SER A 40 -21.54 -0.20 -6.71
N GLY A 41 -21.55 -1.38 -7.34
CA GLY A 41 -21.81 -1.53 -8.78
C GLY A 41 -20.67 -1.06 -9.68
N ARG A 42 -19.42 -1.07 -9.17
CA ARG A 42 -18.23 -0.66 -9.92
C ARG A 42 -17.16 -1.74 -9.81
N GLU A 43 -16.34 -1.86 -10.85
CA GLU A 43 -15.10 -2.63 -10.81
C GLU A 43 -13.98 -1.69 -11.25
N GLU A 44 -12.99 -1.46 -10.41
CA GLU A 44 -11.83 -0.64 -10.77
C GLU A 44 -10.58 -1.53 -10.80
N PRO A 45 -9.86 -1.59 -11.93
CA PRO A 45 -8.60 -2.29 -11.99
C PRO A 45 -7.58 -1.50 -11.17
N THR A 46 -7.08 -2.09 -10.11
CA THR A 46 -5.96 -1.49 -9.38
C THR A 46 -4.88 -2.49 -9.05
N ARG A 47 -3.67 -2.08 -9.45
CA ARG A 47 -2.43 -2.77 -9.10
C ARG A 47 -2.13 -2.44 -7.65
N PHE A 48 -1.63 -3.44 -6.93
CA PHE A 48 -1.23 -3.28 -5.55
C PHE A 48 0.24 -3.65 -5.41
N LEU A 49 0.95 -2.87 -4.60
CA LEU A 49 2.28 -3.18 -4.13
C LEU A 49 2.19 -3.51 -2.65
N CYS A 50 2.78 -4.64 -2.27
CA CYS A 50 2.83 -5.08 -0.89
C CYS A 50 4.14 -4.63 -0.23
N THR A 51 4.07 -3.72 0.74
CA THR A 51 5.27 -3.21 1.45
C THR A 51 5.89 -4.26 2.36
N MET A 52 5.11 -5.27 2.78
CA MET A 52 5.61 -6.46 3.48
C MET A 52 6.54 -7.28 2.60
N GLU A 53 6.16 -7.54 1.34
CA GLU A 53 6.99 -8.28 0.39
C GLU A 53 8.21 -7.47 -0.01
N LEU A 54 8.00 -6.17 -0.28
CA LEU A 54 9.09 -5.24 -0.59
C LEU A 54 10.15 -5.20 0.53
N ALA A 55 9.72 -5.22 1.79
CA ALA A 55 10.63 -5.22 2.93
C ALA A 55 11.53 -6.47 2.97
N ARG A 56 10.97 -7.63 2.62
CA ARG A 56 11.70 -8.90 2.52
C ARG A 56 12.69 -8.89 1.35
N GLU A 57 12.23 -8.46 0.18
CA GLU A 57 13.02 -8.51 -1.04
C GLU A 57 14.20 -7.52 -1.03
N VAL A 58 14.00 -6.32 -0.47
CA VAL A 58 15.00 -5.24 -0.53
C VAL A 58 15.96 -5.28 0.65
N TRP A 59 15.47 -5.56 1.87
CA TRP A 59 16.29 -5.48 3.08
C TRP A 59 16.37 -6.79 3.87
N GLY A 60 15.67 -7.86 3.45
CA GLY A 60 15.69 -9.12 4.19
C GLY A 60 15.11 -9.03 5.60
N ILE A 61 14.22 -8.06 5.86
CA ILE A 61 13.65 -7.84 7.20
C ILE A 61 12.70 -9.00 7.54
N PHE A 62 12.86 -9.55 8.75
CA PHE A 62 11.94 -10.48 9.40
C PHE A 62 11.99 -10.27 10.92
N PRO A 63 10.86 -10.32 11.65
CA PRO A 63 9.48 -10.43 11.17
C PRO A 63 9.03 -9.18 10.38
N THR A 64 7.94 -9.32 9.62
CA THR A 64 7.48 -8.30 8.65
C THR A 64 6.14 -7.72 9.03
N ARG A 65 5.90 -7.48 10.33
CA ARG A 65 4.79 -6.63 10.74
C ARG A 65 5.18 -5.17 10.50
N LEU A 66 4.20 -4.31 10.24
CA LEU A 66 4.48 -2.90 9.94
C LEU A 66 5.36 -2.22 11.00
N PRO A 67 5.13 -2.41 12.33
CA PRO A 67 6.01 -1.82 13.34
C PRO A 67 7.45 -2.33 13.30
N ASP A 68 7.68 -3.59 12.92
CA ASP A 68 9.04 -4.14 12.81
C ASP A 68 9.77 -3.53 11.63
N VAL A 69 9.13 -3.47 10.46
CA VAL A 69 9.68 -2.81 9.27
C VAL A 69 9.97 -1.34 9.54
N CYS A 70 9.04 -0.63 10.19
CA CYS A 70 9.23 0.77 10.55
C CYS A 70 10.37 0.96 11.55
N ARG A 71 10.51 0.10 12.55
CA ARG A 71 11.62 0.16 13.50
C ARG A 71 12.96 -0.03 12.79
N ASP A 72 13.10 -1.08 11.98
CA ASP A 72 14.36 -1.42 11.31
C ASP A 72 14.77 -0.35 10.29
N LEU A 73 13.80 0.30 9.66
CA LEU A 73 14.04 1.43 8.76
C LEU A 73 14.09 2.78 9.49
N GLY A 74 13.80 2.88 10.78
CA GLY A 74 13.72 4.19 11.47
C GLY A 74 12.63 5.12 10.92
N ILE A 75 11.46 4.56 10.57
CA ILE A 75 10.26 5.27 10.14
C ILE A 75 9.35 5.51 11.36
N PRO A 76 8.97 6.76 11.68
CA PRO A 76 8.02 7.03 12.75
C PRO A 76 6.65 6.39 12.47
N LEU A 77 6.12 5.64 13.43
CA LEU A 77 4.83 4.96 13.31
C LEU A 77 3.97 5.20 14.55
N ARG A 78 2.77 5.77 14.34
CA ARG A 78 1.68 5.74 15.33
C ARG A 78 0.72 4.62 14.93
N HIS A 79 1.03 3.41 15.39
CA HIS A 79 0.37 2.19 14.92
C HIS A 79 -1.15 2.23 15.15
N HIS A 80 -1.91 1.67 14.20
CA HIS A 80 -3.39 1.66 14.16
C HIS A 80 -4.06 3.00 13.87
N ARG A 81 -3.29 4.03 13.50
CA ARG A 81 -3.84 5.21 12.85
C ARG A 81 -3.71 5.03 11.34
N ALA A 82 -4.84 4.86 10.65
CA ALA A 82 -4.89 4.59 9.21
C ALA A 82 -4.01 5.55 8.38
N LEU A 83 -4.00 6.84 8.69
CA LEU A 83 -3.12 7.80 8.02
C LEU A 83 -1.64 7.53 8.30
N SER A 84 -1.27 7.26 9.55
CA SER A 84 0.12 6.94 9.91
C SER A 84 0.59 5.65 9.25
N ASP A 85 -0.26 4.62 9.20
CA ASP A 85 0.07 3.34 8.58
C ASP A 85 0.23 3.50 7.06
N ALA A 86 -0.63 4.31 6.40
CA ALA A 86 -0.53 4.63 4.98
C ALA A 86 0.73 5.45 4.66
N CYS A 87 1.06 6.47 5.46
CA CYS A 87 2.30 7.24 5.32
C CYS A 87 3.54 6.35 5.50
N ALA A 88 3.53 5.45 6.49
CA ALA A 88 4.61 4.49 6.67
C ALA A 88 4.77 3.57 5.46
N CYS A 89 3.68 3.09 4.86
CA CYS A 89 3.75 2.30 3.63
C CYS A 89 4.36 3.10 2.46
N ALA A 90 3.97 4.37 2.29
CA ALA A 90 4.54 5.23 1.26
C ALA A 90 6.05 5.43 1.47
N GLU A 91 6.48 5.67 2.71
CA GLU A 91 7.89 5.83 3.07
C GLU A 91 8.71 4.55 2.80
N VAL A 92 8.15 3.36 3.07
CA VAL A 92 8.80 2.08 2.71
C VAL A 92 9.02 2.00 1.20
N VAL A 93 8.04 2.39 0.38
CA VAL A 93 8.17 2.40 -1.09
C VAL A 93 9.27 3.36 -1.55
N LEU A 94 9.29 4.58 -1.00
CA LEU A 94 10.29 5.60 -1.36
C LEU A 94 11.71 5.13 -1.00
N ARG A 95 11.89 4.54 0.18
CA ARG A 95 13.20 4.01 0.60
C ARG A 95 13.65 2.86 -0.27
N ALA A 96 12.75 1.95 -0.63
CA ALA A 96 13.09 0.85 -1.53
C ALA A 96 13.54 1.38 -2.89
N TRP A 97 12.83 2.38 -3.43
CA TRP A 97 13.20 3.03 -4.70
C TRP A 97 14.61 3.61 -4.65
N LEU A 98 14.96 4.30 -3.55
CA LEU A 98 16.29 4.86 -3.32
C LEU A 98 17.35 3.76 -3.17
N THR A 99 17.07 2.71 -2.40
CA THR A 99 18.01 1.59 -2.16
C THR A 99 18.33 0.84 -3.45
N THR A 100 17.34 0.54 -4.29
CA THR A 100 17.53 -0.24 -5.52
C THR A 100 17.99 0.59 -6.72
N ARG A 101 18.18 1.91 -6.55
CA ARG A 101 18.56 2.87 -7.60
C ARG A 101 17.74 2.73 -8.89
N GLY A 102 16.45 2.44 -8.78
CA GLY A 102 15.61 2.30 -9.97
C GLY A 102 14.28 1.60 -9.79
N MET A 103 13.39 1.87 -10.75
CA MET A 103 11.98 1.47 -10.74
C MET A 103 11.75 -0.03 -11.01
N ASN A 104 12.78 -0.77 -11.45
CA ASN A 104 12.63 -2.16 -11.89
C ASN A 104 12.14 -3.10 -10.77
N THR A 105 12.60 -2.91 -9.53
CA THR A 105 12.14 -3.70 -8.39
C THR A 105 10.67 -3.42 -8.07
N ILE A 106 10.28 -2.14 -8.03
CA ILE A 106 8.90 -1.70 -7.79
C ILE A 106 7.96 -2.21 -8.91
N LEU A 107 8.38 -2.08 -10.17
CA LEU A 107 7.59 -2.53 -11.32
C LEU A 107 7.47 -4.05 -11.41
N ARG A 108 8.40 -4.83 -10.86
CA ARG A 108 8.25 -6.29 -10.71
C ARG A 108 7.28 -6.63 -9.59
N ALA A 109 7.36 -5.94 -8.45
CA ALA A 109 6.46 -6.12 -7.31
C ALA A 109 4.99 -5.79 -7.68
N CYS A 110 4.76 -4.76 -8.51
CA CYS A 110 3.41 -4.37 -8.96
C CYS A 110 2.80 -5.26 -10.06
N ARG A 111 3.54 -6.22 -10.63
CA ARG A 111 3.07 -7.10 -11.73
C ARG A 111 2.47 -8.44 -11.26
N ARG A 112 2.45 -8.68 -9.94
CA ARG A 112 1.80 -9.83 -9.31
C ARG A 112 0.45 -9.42 -8.70
#